data_AF-A0A0B1RZ31-F1
#
_entry.id   AF-A0A0B1RZ31-F1
#
_cell.length_a   1.000
_cell.length_b   1.000
_cell.length_c   1.000
_cell.angle_alpha   90.00
_cell.angle_beta   90.00
_cell.angle_gamma   90.00
#
_symmetry.space_group_name_H-M   'P 1'
#
loop_
_entity.id
_entity.type
_entity.pdbx_description
1 polymer ?
#
loop_
_entity_poly.entity_id
_entity_poly.type
_entity_poly.pdbx_seq_one_letter_code
_entity_poly.pdbx_strand_id
1 'polypeptide(L)'
;MSAVINSRPTSSTGANSIGEEARPALLHKIEGHVARVNDVVLLSKEEGVWTASDDRSVRLYLKRDNGQFWPSIHKIMPVAPTCLYYSEETSRLLVGLLNGHVYEFHVADDYNSMSDPEARR
;
A
#
# COMPACT_ATOMS: atom_id res chain seq x y z
N MET A 1 28.42 -41.90 3.85
CA MET A 1 29.28 -40.99 3.08
C MET A 1 28.46 -40.42 1.95
N SER A 2 28.32 -39.09 1.93
CA SER A 2 27.41 -38.31 1.08
C SER A 2 27.79 -38.35 -0.40
N ALA A 3 26.79 -38.40 -1.28
CA ALA A 3 26.99 -38.10 -2.70
C ALA A 3 26.91 -36.58 -2.90
N VAL A 4 28.04 -36.00 -3.29
CA VAL A 4 28.15 -34.59 -3.70
C VAL A 4 27.71 -34.50 -5.16
N ILE A 5 26.64 -33.76 -5.44
CA ILE A 5 26.25 -33.42 -6.82
C ILE A 5 26.69 -31.98 -7.06
N ASN A 6 27.80 -31.82 -7.78
CA ASN A 6 28.23 -30.53 -8.30
C ASN A 6 27.28 -30.10 -9.42
N SER A 7 26.77 -28.87 -9.33
CA SER A 7 26.07 -28.19 -10.42
C SER A 7 27.03 -27.94 -11.58
N ARG A 8 26.63 -28.32 -12.80
CA ARG A 8 27.24 -27.81 -14.03
C ARG A 8 26.19 -27.07 -14.86
N PRO A 9 26.54 -25.88 -15.39
CA PRO A 9 25.62 -25.01 -16.08
C PRO A 9 25.47 -25.46 -17.53
N THR A 10 24.28 -25.35 -18.10
CA THR A 10 24.11 -25.04 -19.53
C THR A 10 22.66 -24.66 -19.81
N SER A 11 22.53 -23.38 -20.15
CA SER A 11 21.42 -22.72 -20.81
C SER A 11 20.63 -23.60 -21.78
N SER A 12 19.35 -23.81 -21.48
CA SER A 12 18.34 -24.14 -22.49
C SER A 12 17.53 -22.89 -22.79
N THR A 13 17.83 -22.32 -23.94
CA THR A 13 17.18 -21.19 -24.60
C THR A 13 15.68 -21.44 -24.76
N GLY A 14 14.88 -20.86 -23.87
CA GLY A 14 13.47 -20.58 -24.08
C GLY A 14 13.31 -19.07 -24.17
N ALA A 15 12.99 -18.54 -25.35
CA ALA A 15 12.79 -17.13 -25.57
C ALA A 15 11.53 -16.65 -24.82
N ASN A 16 11.69 -16.32 -23.54
CA ASN A 16 10.74 -15.48 -22.82
C ASN A 16 11.11 -14.03 -23.16
N SER A 17 10.22 -13.32 -23.85
CA SER A 17 10.38 -11.93 -24.28
C SER A 17 10.29 -10.91 -23.12
N ILE A 18 10.70 -11.31 -21.93
CA ILE A 18 10.88 -10.47 -20.75
C ILE A 18 12.20 -10.98 -20.16
N GLY A 19 13.28 -10.20 -20.33
CA GLY A 19 14.65 -10.64 -20.05
C GLY A 19 14.86 -11.20 -18.64
N GLU A 20 15.95 -11.96 -18.45
CA GLU A 20 16.36 -12.58 -17.17
C GLU A 20 16.43 -11.61 -15.98
N GLU A 21 16.38 -10.30 -16.21
CA GLU A 21 16.34 -9.23 -15.20
C GLU A 21 14.95 -8.92 -14.63
N ALA A 22 13.85 -9.45 -15.17
CA ALA A 22 12.50 -9.12 -14.70
C ALA A 22 12.05 -9.93 -13.46
N ARG A 23 12.96 -10.22 -12.55
CA ARG A 23 12.58 -10.80 -11.25
C ARG A 23 12.10 -9.66 -10.35
N PRO A 24 10.89 -9.73 -9.79
CA PRO A 24 10.45 -8.71 -8.83
C PRO A 24 11.41 -8.70 -7.65
N ALA A 25 11.99 -7.52 -7.39
CA ALA A 25 12.84 -7.28 -6.24
C ALA A 25 12.06 -6.54 -5.16
N LEU A 26 12.27 -6.91 -3.90
CA LEU A 26 11.73 -6.15 -2.78
C LEU A 26 12.46 -4.81 -2.70
N LEU A 27 11.78 -3.72 -3.07
CA LEU A 27 12.34 -2.38 -3.02
C LEU A 27 12.24 -1.78 -1.61
N HIS A 28 11.06 -1.90 -1.00
CA HIS A 28 10.74 -1.29 0.28
C HIS A 28 9.91 -2.21 1.16
N LYS A 29 10.10 -2.08 2.48
CA LYS A 29 9.30 -2.76 3.50
C LYS A 29 8.76 -1.71 4.45
N ILE A 30 7.45 -1.69 4.63
CA ILE A 30 6.75 -0.83 5.59
C ILE A 30 6.25 -1.72 6.73
N GLU A 31 6.59 -1.39 7.96
CA GLU A 31 6.15 -2.09 9.16
C GLU A 31 5.31 -1.16 10.04
N GLY A 32 4.45 -1.71 10.88
CA GLY A 32 3.71 -0.95 11.91
C GLY A 32 2.22 -1.26 12.04
N HIS A 33 1.64 -2.05 11.13
CA HIS A 33 0.32 -2.64 11.37
C HIS A 33 0.42 -3.77 12.38
N VAL A 34 -0.53 -3.83 13.32
CA VAL A 34 -0.54 -4.90 14.35
C VAL A 34 -1.41 -6.10 13.94
N ALA A 35 -2.10 -5.98 12.80
CA ALA A 35 -2.93 -7.01 12.22
C ALA A 35 -2.72 -7.10 10.70
N ARG A 36 -3.50 -7.96 10.04
CA ARG A 36 -3.45 -8.17 8.60
C ARG A 36 -3.79 -6.88 7.86
N VAL A 37 -3.01 -6.57 6.81
CA VAL A 37 -3.34 -5.54 5.82
C VAL A 37 -4.32 -6.14 4.82
N ASN A 38 -5.46 -5.49 4.66
CA ASN A 38 -6.59 -5.94 3.84
C ASN A 38 -6.55 -5.36 2.44
N ASP A 39 -6.09 -4.12 2.28
CA ASP A 39 -6.03 -3.45 0.99
C ASP A 39 -4.93 -2.37 0.95
N VAL A 40 -4.45 -2.08 -0.25
CA VAL A 40 -3.34 -1.15 -0.52
C VAL A 40 -3.60 -0.36 -1.81
N VAL A 41 -3.41 0.97 -1.76
CA VAL A 41 -3.46 1.83 -2.95
C VAL A 41 -2.18 2.64 -3.05
N LEU A 42 -1.49 2.55 -4.18
CA LEU A 42 -0.27 3.33 -4.45
C LEU A 42 -0.64 4.70 -5.00
N LEU A 43 0.06 5.74 -4.54
CA LEU A 43 -0.02 7.04 -5.16
C LEU A 43 0.81 7.09 -6.46
N SER A 44 0.31 7.81 -7.45
CA SER A 44 0.92 8.00 -8.76
C SER A 44 1.85 9.21 -8.79
N LYS A 45 1.48 10.28 -8.06
CA LYS A 45 2.23 11.55 -8.03
C LYS A 45 3.33 11.58 -6.98
N GLU A 46 3.15 10.86 -5.88
CA GLU A 46 4.10 10.81 -4.76
C GLU A 46 4.47 9.35 -4.43
N GLU A 47 5.62 9.13 -3.79
CA GLU A 47 5.98 7.82 -3.24
C GLU A 47 5.16 7.55 -1.95
N GLY A 48 3.85 7.39 -2.14
CA GLY A 48 2.87 7.21 -1.08
C GLY A 48 2.06 5.93 -1.21
N VAL A 49 1.62 5.41 -0.07
CA VAL A 49 0.87 4.14 0.02
C VAL A 49 -0.26 4.27 1.03
N TRP A 50 -1.49 4.15 0.57
CA TRP A 50 -2.64 3.91 1.43
C TRP A 50 -2.70 2.45 1.83
N THR A 51 -3.08 2.20 3.08
CA THR A 51 -3.26 0.85 3.63
C THR A 51 -4.50 0.78 4.50
N ALA A 52 -5.23 -0.34 4.43
CA ALA A 52 -6.33 -0.71 5.32
C ALA A 52 -5.97 -1.97 6.09
N SER A 53 -6.31 -2.07 7.37
CA SER A 53 -5.91 -3.18 8.23
C SER A 53 -7.02 -3.63 9.18
N ASP A 54 -6.98 -4.91 9.56
CA ASP A 54 -7.86 -5.52 10.56
C ASP A 54 -7.74 -4.88 11.96
N ASP A 55 -6.67 -4.11 12.22
CA ASP A 55 -6.54 -3.29 13.43
C ASP A 55 -7.44 -2.04 13.42
N ARG A 56 -8.31 -1.93 12.40
CA ARG A 56 -9.22 -0.83 12.09
C ARG A 56 -8.54 0.43 11.57
N SER A 57 -7.24 0.41 11.34
CA SER A 57 -6.53 1.58 10.85
C SER A 57 -6.59 1.68 9.32
N VAL A 58 -6.79 2.91 8.86
CA VAL A 58 -6.50 3.38 7.50
C VAL A 58 -5.33 4.35 7.61
N ARG A 59 -4.25 4.08 6.90
CA ARG A 59 -3.02 4.87 6.98
C ARG A 59 -2.53 5.29 5.61
N LEU A 60 -2.08 6.53 5.48
CA LEU A 60 -1.25 6.98 4.37
C LEU A 60 0.20 7.02 4.83
N TYR A 61 1.04 6.26 4.16
CA TYR A 61 2.48 6.32 4.33
C TYR A 61 3.07 7.14 3.19
N LEU A 62 3.91 8.13 3.50
CA LEU A 62 4.73 8.84 2.52
C LEU A 62 6.19 8.53 2.76
N LYS A 63 6.93 8.24 1.70
CA LYS A 63 8.38 8.11 1.76
C LYS A 63 9.00 9.48 1.96
N ARG A 64 9.92 9.58 2.92
CA ARG A 64 10.73 10.78 3.16
C ARG A 64 12.05 10.68 2.41
N ASP A 65 12.80 11.78 2.39
CA ASP A 65 14.09 11.89 1.71
C ASP A 65 15.14 10.87 2.18
N ASN A 66 14.99 10.37 3.42
CA ASN A 66 15.83 9.32 3.98
C ASN A 66 15.44 7.89 3.51
N GLY A 67 14.47 7.78 2.60
CA GLY A 67 13.95 6.51 2.08
C GLY A 67 12.99 5.77 3.01
N GLN A 68 12.72 6.30 4.22
CA GLN A 68 11.81 5.70 5.18
C GLN A 68 10.38 6.18 4.95
N PHE A 69 9.43 5.26 5.06
CA PHE A 69 8.01 5.56 5.03
C PHE A 69 7.51 6.00 6.41
N TRP A 70 6.84 7.14 6.45
CA TRP A 70 6.23 7.69 7.65
C TRP A 70 4.71 7.72 7.52
N PRO A 71 3.95 7.35 8.58
CA PRO A 71 2.51 7.44 8.57
C PRO A 71 2.09 8.92 8.67
N SER A 72 1.86 9.57 7.52
CA SER A 72 1.39 10.96 7.45
C SER A 72 -0.06 11.10 7.87
N ILE A 73 -0.89 10.10 7.55
CA ILE A 73 -2.29 10.02 8.02
C ILE A 73 -2.49 8.71 8.76
N HIS A 74 -3.18 8.77 9.90
CA HIS A 74 -3.61 7.61 10.66
C HIS A 74 -5.04 7.82 11.15
N LYS A 75 -5.99 7.09 10.56
CA LYS A 75 -7.41 7.14 10.89
C LYS A 75 -7.86 5.79 11.42
N ILE A 76 -8.53 5.79 12.57
CA ILE A 76 -9.18 4.60 13.12
C ILE A 76 -10.64 4.58 12.69
N MET A 77 -11.05 3.49 12.05
CA MET A 77 -12.43 3.24 11.63
C MET A 77 -13.22 2.58 12.78
N PRO A 78 -14.56 2.75 12.82
CA PRO A 78 -15.38 2.09 13.84
C PRO A 78 -15.36 0.56 13.71
N VAL A 79 -15.28 0.07 12.47
CA VAL A 79 -15.21 -1.35 12.08
C VAL A 79 -14.02 -1.55 11.15
N ALA A 80 -13.50 -2.77 11.05
CA ALA A 80 -12.35 -3.10 10.19
C ALA A 80 -12.63 -2.71 8.72
N PRO A 81 -11.74 -1.90 8.10
CA PRO A 81 -11.81 -1.59 6.68
C PRO A 81 -11.40 -2.82 5.84
N THR A 82 -12.14 -3.07 4.77
CA THR A 82 -11.95 -4.23 3.89
C THR A 82 -11.48 -3.85 2.50
N CYS A 83 -11.75 -2.63 2.05
CA CYS A 83 -11.31 -2.13 0.76
C CYS A 83 -11.16 -0.60 0.76
N LEU A 84 -10.29 -0.11 -0.12
CA LEU A 84 -9.98 1.29 -0.31
C LEU A 84 -10.13 1.67 -1.79
N TYR A 85 -10.60 2.89 -2.03
CA TYR A 85 -10.49 3.53 -3.33
C TYR A 85 -10.08 4.98 -3.13
N TYR A 86 -9.00 5.39 -3.79
CA TYR A 86 -8.52 6.77 -3.72
C TYR A 86 -8.48 7.37 -5.12
N SER A 87 -9.10 8.54 -5.26
CA SER A 87 -9.04 9.34 -6.48
C SER A 87 -8.13 10.55 -6.24
N GLU A 88 -6.97 10.55 -6.91
CA GLU A 88 -6.02 11.66 -6.91
C GLU A 88 -6.47 12.89 -7.71
N GLU A 89 -7.48 12.74 -8.56
CA GLU A 89 -8.08 13.86 -9.29
C GLU A 89 -8.97 14.69 -8.36
N THR A 90 -9.75 14.01 -7.52
CA THR A 90 -10.72 14.66 -6.63
C THR A 90 -10.25 14.75 -5.18
N SER A 91 -9.06 14.23 -4.85
CA SER A 91 -8.54 14.08 -3.48
C SER A 91 -9.53 13.40 -2.53
N ARG A 92 -10.26 12.37 -3.03
CA ARG A 92 -11.29 11.66 -2.27
C ARG A 92 -10.88 10.24 -1.97
N LEU A 93 -11.02 9.84 -0.71
CA LEU A 93 -10.81 8.49 -0.23
C LEU A 93 -12.15 7.87 0.15
N LEU A 94 -12.45 6.72 -0.44
CA LEU A 94 -13.58 5.86 -0.07
C LEU A 94 -13.05 4.64 0.70
N VAL A 95 -13.69 4.33 1.82
CA VAL A 95 -13.30 3.21 2.70
C VAL A 95 -14.52 2.33 2.92
N GLY A 96 -14.47 1.10 2.40
CA GLY A 96 -15.48 0.07 2.67
C GLY A 96 -15.16 -0.68 3.95
N LEU A 97 -16.17 -0.91 4.80
CA LEU A 97 -16.05 -1.59 6.08
C LEU A 97 -16.72 -2.98 6.05
N LEU A 98 -16.28 -3.86 6.95
CA LEU A 98 -16.80 -5.23 7.09
C LEU A 98 -18.31 -5.31 7.33
N ASN A 99 -18.90 -4.30 7.98
CA ASN A 99 -20.33 -4.23 8.26
C ASN A 99 -21.16 -3.66 7.09
N GLY A 100 -20.55 -3.44 5.93
CA GLY A 100 -21.21 -2.94 4.72
C GLY A 100 -21.34 -1.40 4.64
N HIS A 101 -20.87 -0.67 5.65
CA HIS A 101 -20.81 0.80 5.57
C HIS A 101 -19.64 1.26 4.69
N VAL A 102 -19.83 2.39 4.02
CA VAL A 102 -18.80 3.08 3.24
C VAL A 102 -18.62 4.49 3.80
N TYR A 103 -17.37 4.88 4.06
CA TYR A 103 -17.00 6.22 4.49
C TYR A 103 -16.32 6.96 3.34
N GLU A 104 -16.60 8.24 3.21
CA GLU A 104 -15.92 9.15 2.28
C GLU A 104 -15.14 10.19 3.09
N PHE A 105 -13.94 10.49 2.62
CA PHE A 105 -13.09 11.54 3.18
C PHE A 105 -12.44 12.38 2.08
N HIS A 106 -12.28 13.66 2.37
CA HIS A 106 -11.43 14.56 1.59
C HIS A 106 -10.02 14.56 2.17
N VAL A 107 -9.02 14.30 1.35
CA VAL A 107 -7.60 14.31 1.74
C VAL A 107 -7.02 15.69 1.44
N ALA A 108 -6.28 16.26 2.39
CA ALA A 108 -5.62 17.55 2.17
C ALA A 108 -4.51 17.42 1.12
N ASP A 109 -4.23 18.50 0.37
CA ASP A 109 -3.24 18.52 -0.70
C ASP A 109 -1.80 18.25 -0.21
N ASP A 110 -1.55 18.45 1.09
CA ASP A 110 -0.28 18.16 1.75
C ASP A 110 -0.17 16.74 2.30
N TYR A 111 -1.20 15.92 2.10
CA TYR A 111 -1.29 14.52 2.55
C TYR A 111 -1.03 14.31 4.05
N ASN A 112 -1.25 15.33 4.89
CA ASN A 112 -1.07 15.24 6.34
C ASN A 112 -2.39 15.14 7.11
N SER A 113 -3.52 15.36 6.45
CA SER A 113 -4.83 15.28 7.09
C SER A 113 -5.93 14.84 6.15
N MET A 114 -7.03 14.39 6.74
CA MET A 114 -8.26 14.03 6.04
C MET A 114 -9.48 14.49 6.86
N SER A 115 -10.52 14.95 6.18
CA SER A 115 -11.75 15.46 6.80
C SER A 115 -13.00 14.87 6.15
N ASP A 116 -14.12 14.96 6.86
CA ASP A 116 -15.41 14.58 6.30
C ASP A 116 -15.82 15.59 5.21
N PRO A 117 -16.52 15.15 4.15
CA PRO A 117 -16.88 15.99 3.00
C PRO A 117 -17.75 17.21 3.34
N GLU A 118 -18.39 17.28 4.53
CA GLU A 118 -19.28 18.37 4.96
C GLU A 118 -18.62 19.40 5.92
N ALA A 119 -17.30 19.53 5.94
CA ALA A 119 -16.62 20.57 6.74
C ALA A 119 -16.43 21.91 6.01
N ARG A 120 -17.25 22.22 4.98
CA ARG A 120 -17.27 23.53 4.30
C ARG A 120 -18.65 24.17 4.49
N ARG A 121 -18.79 25.00 5.53
CA ARG A 121 -19.78 26.08 5.61
C ARG A 121 -19.08 27.41 5.40
#